data_AF-A0A1Q3T2Z5-F1
#
_entry.id   AF-A0A1Q3T2Z5-F1
#
_cell.length_a   1.000
_cell.length_b   1.000
_cell.length_c   1.000
_cell.angle_alpha   90.00
_cell.angle_beta   90.00
_cell.angle_gamma   90.00
#
_symmetry.space_group_name_H-M   'P 1'
#
loop_
_entity.id
_entity.type
_entity.pdbx_description
1 polymer ?
#
loop_
_entity_poly.entity_id
_entity_poly.type
_entity_poly.pdbx_seq_one_letter_code
_entity_poly.pdbx_strand_id
1 'polypeptide(L)'
;MPSLNQELVEILNRLVNDIATRVARRIGRDKRQFSLYANLTEDQIAQRITLATHSVIASIEINDAKPLMDFLDKVFEARLRAGYDPNVLLRVVELTAEQIVEAAAWAHPEDQPRIDYLSRKIALFNTSAKLHLVNFNLAIPVEERIMLDPDLFGNLGSNHNRSE
;
A
#
# COMPACT_ATOMS: atom_id res chain seq x y z
N MET A 1 9.43 28.24 12.63
CA MET A 1 9.87 27.35 11.52
C MET A 1 8.88 26.21 11.44
N PRO A 2 8.41 25.82 10.24
CA PRO A 2 7.54 24.66 10.09
C PRO A 2 8.24 23.39 10.57
N SER A 3 7.46 22.41 11.04
CA SER A 3 8.02 21.11 11.43
C SER A 3 8.43 20.31 10.19
N LEU A 4 9.36 19.37 10.33
CA LEU A 4 9.77 18.49 9.23
C LEU A 4 8.57 17.73 8.62
N ASN A 5 7.58 17.36 9.43
CA ASN A 5 6.35 16.74 8.95
C ASN A 5 5.49 17.72 8.14
N GLN A 6 5.38 18.99 8.54
CA GLN A 6 4.63 20.01 7.78
C GLN A 6 5.26 20.23 6.40
N GLU A 7 6.58 20.35 6.33
CA GLU A 7 7.30 20.51 5.06
C GLU A 7 7.10 19.30 4.14
N LEU A 8 7.15 18.08 4.68
CA LEU A 8 6.88 16.86 3.92
C LEU A 8 5.45 16.80 3.43
N VAL A 9 4.47 17.18 4.25
CA VAL A 9 3.05 17.25 3.86
C VAL A 9 2.87 18.22 2.70
N GLU A 10 3.51 19.39 2.73
CA GLU A 10 3.47 20.35 1.63
C GLU A 10 4.06 19.80 0.33
N ILE A 11 5.24 19.15 0.40
CA ILE A 11 5.88 18.51 -0.76
C ILE A 11 4.95 17.44 -1.33
N LEU A 12 4.46 16.53 -0.48
CA LEU A 12 3.63 15.42 -0.91
C LEU A 12 2.30 15.88 -1.50
N ASN A 13 1.65 16.91 -0.93
CA ASN A 13 0.43 17.48 -1.48
C ASN A 13 0.61 18.01 -2.91
N ARG A 14 1.78 18.56 -3.24
CA ARG A 14 2.10 19.00 -4.62
C ARG A 14 2.33 17.83 -5.57
N LEU A 15 2.75 16.68 -5.05
CA LEU A 15 3.12 15.49 -5.82
C LEU A 15 1.99 14.45 -5.95
N VAL A 16 0.88 14.58 -5.21
CA VAL A 16 -0.22 13.58 -5.16
C VAL A 16 -0.64 13.10 -6.55
N ASN A 17 -0.88 14.02 -7.48
CA ASN A 17 -1.35 13.68 -8.82
C ASN A 17 -0.28 12.99 -9.67
N ASP A 18 1.00 13.37 -9.52
CA ASP A 18 2.11 12.71 -10.22
C ASP A 18 2.29 11.28 -9.69
N ILE A 19 2.29 11.11 -8.36
CA ILE A 19 2.35 9.81 -7.70
C ILE A 19 1.20 8.92 -8.19
N ALA A 20 -0.03 9.42 -8.16
CA ALA A 20 -1.22 8.68 -8.60
C ALA A 20 -1.13 8.25 -10.06
N THR A 21 -0.67 9.14 -10.94
CA THR A 21 -0.50 8.87 -12.37
C THR A 21 0.54 7.78 -12.62
N ARG A 22 1.68 7.84 -11.93
CA ARG A 22 2.76 6.85 -12.06
C ARG A 22 2.33 5.46 -11.59
N VAL A 23 1.69 5.39 -10.43
CA VAL A 23 1.14 4.13 -9.90
C VAL A 23 0.08 3.58 -10.86
N ALA A 24 -0.86 4.41 -11.32
CA ALA A 24 -1.91 3.99 -12.24
C ALA A 24 -1.37 3.41 -13.55
N ARG A 25 -0.37 4.07 -14.15
CA ARG A 25 0.32 3.56 -15.36
C ARG A 25 1.03 2.24 -15.11
N ARG A 26 1.69 2.07 -13.96
CA ARG A 26 2.39 0.83 -13.61
C ARG A 26 1.42 -0.33 -13.41
N ILE A 27 0.29 -0.07 -12.73
CA ILE A 27 -0.83 -1.02 -12.60
C ILE A 27 -1.43 -1.35 -13.98
N GLY A 28 -1.67 -0.34 -14.83
CA GLY A 28 -2.23 -0.52 -16.16
C GLY A 28 -1.37 -1.37 -17.10
N ARG A 29 -0.05 -1.30 -16.97
CA ARG A 29 0.91 -2.12 -17.74
C ARG A 29 0.96 -3.57 -17.28
N ASP A 30 0.73 -3.85 -16.00
CA ASP A 30 0.80 -5.20 -15.42
C ASP A 30 -0.50 -5.62 -14.74
N LYS A 31 -1.61 -5.57 -15.49
CA LYS A 31 -2.94 -5.97 -14.98
C LYS A 31 -3.01 -7.41 -14.48
N ARG A 32 -2.07 -8.29 -14.86
CA ARG A 32 -2.02 -9.67 -14.36
C ARG A 32 -1.64 -9.71 -12.89
N GLN A 33 -0.66 -8.91 -12.47
CA GLN A 33 -0.27 -8.77 -11.07
C GLN A 33 -1.26 -7.93 -10.26
N PHE A 34 -2.03 -7.07 -10.92
CA PHE A 34 -3.03 -6.19 -10.30
C PHE A 34 -4.45 -6.50 -10.75
N SER A 35 -4.86 -7.77 -10.66
CA SER A 35 -6.15 -8.27 -11.16
C SER A 35 -7.36 -7.49 -10.64
N LEU A 36 -7.29 -6.95 -9.41
CA LEU A 36 -8.30 -6.07 -8.81
C LEU A 36 -8.61 -4.79 -9.60
N TYR A 37 -7.69 -4.38 -10.47
CA TYR A 37 -7.76 -3.16 -11.26
C TYR A 37 -7.87 -3.48 -12.76
N ALA A 38 -8.02 -4.75 -13.15
CA ALA A 38 -8.04 -5.17 -14.54
C ALA A 38 -9.14 -4.48 -15.37
N ASN A 39 -10.30 -4.27 -14.76
CA ASN A 39 -11.48 -3.65 -15.39
C ASN A 39 -11.58 -2.14 -15.17
N LEU A 40 -10.59 -1.51 -14.52
CA LEU A 40 -10.58 -0.08 -14.27
C LEU A 40 -9.75 0.66 -15.33
N THR A 41 -10.16 1.89 -15.62
CA THR A 41 -9.36 2.83 -16.43
C THR A 41 -8.20 3.39 -15.61
N GLU A 42 -7.16 3.90 -16.26
CA GLU A 42 -6.05 4.56 -15.55
C GLU A 42 -6.53 5.70 -14.65
N ASP A 43 -7.52 6.49 -15.10
CA ASP A 43 -8.09 7.59 -14.30
C ASP A 43 -8.79 7.08 -13.04
N GLN A 44 -9.55 5.98 -13.14
CA GLN A 44 -10.21 5.36 -11.99
C GLN A 44 -9.19 4.78 -11.02
N ILE A 45 -8.09 4.22 -11.52
CA ILE A 45 -6.98 3.75 -10.70
C ILE A 45 -6.34 4.96 -10.00
N ALA A 46 -5.99 6.01 -10.75
CA ALA A 46 -5.35 7.21 -10.23
C ALA A 46 -6.18 7.87 -9.11
N GLN A 47 -7.49 8.02 -9.29
CA GLN A 47 -8.39 8.54 -8.25
C GLN A 47 -8.31 7.73 -6.94
N ARG A 48 -8.23 6.40 -7.04
CA ARG A 48 -8.08 5.52 -5.87
C ARG A 48 -6.72 5.68 -5.21
N ILE A 49 -5.66 5.83 -6.01
CA ILE A 49 -4.31 6.06 -5.49
C ILE A 49 -4.21 7.44 -4.83
N THR A 50 -4.82 8.48 -5.38
CA THR A 50 -4.91 9.81 -4.76
C THR A 50 -5.46 9.73 -3.33
N LEU A 51 -6.55 8.97 -3.13
CA LEU A 51 -7.12 8.77 -1.79
C LEU A 51 -6.15 8.05 -0.84
N ALA A 52 -5.44 7.03 -1.33
CA ALA A 52 -4.44 6.31 -0.54
C ALA A 52 -3.24 7.20 -0.20
N THR A 53 -2.75 8.02 -1.13
CA THR A 53 -1.67 8.97 -0.87
C THR A 53 -2.08 10.01 0.16
N HIS A 54 -3.33 10.51 0.12
CA HIS A 54 -3.84 11.42 1.14
C HIS A 54 -3.91 10.80 2.54
N SER A 55 -4.22 9.50 2.68
CA SER A 55 -4.21 8.85 4.00
C SER A 55 -2.79 8.70 4.56
N VAL A 56 -1.80 8.49 3.70
CA VAL A 56 -0.37 8.54 4.09
C VAL A 56 0.03 9.96 4.51
N ILE A 57 -0.35 10.98 3.75
CA ILE A 57 -0.08 12.39 4.08
C ILE A 57 -0.69 12.75 5.44
N ALA A 58 -1.95 12.40 5.68
CA ALA A 58 -2.61 12.62 6.97
C ALA A 58 -1.88 11.90 8.12
N SER A 59 -1.37 10.69 7.86
CA SER A 59 -0.59 9.93 8.85
C SER A 59 0.75 10.60 9.19
N ILE A 60 1.42 11.19 8.19
CA ILE A 60 2.63 11.99 8.40
C ILE A 60 2.31 13.26 9.20
N GLU A 61 1.23 13.95 8.82
CA GLU A 61 0.81 15.21 9.43
C GLU A 61 0.61 15.09 10.94
N ILE A 62 -0.14 14.06 11.38
CA ILE A 62 -0.40 13.82 12.80
C ILE A 62 0.63 12.89 13.47
N ASN A 63 1.58 12.38 12.69
CA ASN A 63 2.60 11.41 13.14
C ASN A 63 2.01 10.13 13.76
N ASP A 64 0.96 9.59 13.16
CA ASP A 64 0.25 8.38 13.61
C ASP A 64 -0.19 7.58 12.38
N ALA A 65 -0.10 6.25 12.43
CA ALA A 65 -0.54 5.39 11.33
C ALA A 65 -2.08 5.29 11.24
N LYS A 66 -2.81 5.73 12.26
CA LYS A 66 -4.27 5.60 12.34
C LYS A 66 -5.03 6.04 11.08
N PRO A 67 -4.75 7.19 10.43
CA PRO A 67 -5.47 7.59 9.21
C PRO A 67 -5.29 6.60 8.05
N LEU A 68 -4.07 6.08 7.87
CA LEU A 68 -3.77 5.04 6.90
C LEU A 68 -4.51 3.74 7.25
N MET A 69 -4.50 3.34 8.52
CA MET A 69 -5.15 2.11 8.99
C MET A 69 -6.67 2.17 8.81
N ASP A 70 -7.30 3.28 9.22
CA ASP A 70 -8.74 3.51 9.05
C ASP A 70 -9.14 3.53 7.55
N PHE A 71 -8.25 4.02 6.67
CA PHE A 71 -8.44 3.94 5.22
C PHE A 71 -8.34 2.50 4.71
N LEU A 72 -7.32 1.77 5.14
CA LEU A 72 -7.12 0.36 4.77
C LEU A 72 -8.29 -0.49 5.25
N ASP A 73 -8.81 -0.30 6.47
CA ASP A 73 -10.00 -1.00 6.97
C ASP A 73 -11.18 -0.85 6.02
N LYS A 74 -11.54 0.39 5.68
CA LYS A 74 -12.66 0.67 4.78
C LYS A 74 -12.45 0.03 3.40
N VAL A 75 -11.23 0.09 2.89
CA VAL A 75 -10.89 -0.44 1.56
C VAL A 75 -10.87 -1.96 1.55
N PHE A 76 -10.32 -2.59 2.58
CA PHE A 76 -10.15 -4.04 2.68
C PHE A 76 -11.46 -4.72 3.06
N GLU A 77 -12.21 -4.21 4.03
CA GLU A 77 -13.54 -4.75 4.37
C GLU A 77 -14.46 -4.78 3.15
N ALA A 78 -14.53 -3.67 2.40
CA ALA A 78 -15.36 -3.56 1.21
C ALA A 78 -14.93 -4.55 0.11
N ARG A 79 -13.62 -4.84 0.02
CA ARG A 79 -13.08 -5.68 -1.05
C ARG A 79 -13.08 -7.16 -0.71
N LEU A 80 -12.86 -7.52 0.55
CA LEU A 80 -12.95 -8.90 1.01
C LEU A 80 -14.38 -9.44 0.93
N ARG A 81 -15.39 -8.62 1.26
CA ARG A 81 -16.80 -8.96 1.02
C ARG A 81 -17.13 -9.18 -0.47
N ALA A 82 -16.32 -8.64 -1.38
CA ALA A 82 -16.48 -8.81 -2.82
C ALA A 82 -15.57 -9.92 -3.39
N GLY A 83 -14.88 -10.70 -2.54
CA GLY A 83 -14.07 -11.86 -2.94
C GLY A 83 -12.70 -11.53 -3.52
N TYR A 84 -12.15 -10.35 -3.21
CA TYR A 84 -10.88 -9.88 -3.76
C TYR A 84 -9.66 -10.36 -2.96
N ASP A 85 -8.57 -10.68 -3.66
CA ASP A 85 -7.29 -11.14 -3.09
C ASP A 85 -6.58 -10.01 -2.28
N PRO A 86 -6.39 -10.20 -0.96
CA PRO A 86 -5.66 -9.28 -0.08
C PRO A 86 -4.23 -8.97 -0.52
N ASN A 87 -3.55 -9.89 -1.21
CA ASN A 87 -2.16 -9.72 -1.63
C ASN A 87 -2.03 -8.77 -2.82
N VAL A 88 -3.04 -8.68 -3.68
CA VAL A 88 -3.07 -7.63 -4.71
C VAL A 88 -3.20 -6.25 -4.05
N LEU A 89 -4.00 -6.14 -2.98
CA LEU A 89 -4.14 -4.88 -2.26
C LEU A 89 -2.83 -4.46 -1.58
N LEU A 90 -2.11 -5.41 -0.98
CA LEU A 90 -0.80 -5.15 -0.40
C LEU A 90 0.19 -4.63 -1.44
N ARG A 91 0.25 -5.27 -2.62
CA ARG A 91 1.14 -4.83 -3.72
C ARG A 91 0.87 -3.39 -4.15
N VAL A 92 -0.38 -2.95 -4.13
CA VAL A 92 -0.72 -1.55 -4.46
C VAL A 92 -0.25 -0.59 -3.36
N VAL A 93 -0.37 -0.97 -2.10
CA VAL A 93 0.16 -0.18 -0.98
C VAL A 93 1.67 -0.03 -1.09
N GLU A 94 2.39 -1.13 -1.35
CA GLU A 94 3.84 -1.13 -1.54
C GLU A 94 4.27 -0.27 -2.72
N LEU A 95 3.59 -0.42 -3.86
CA LEU A 95 3.87 0.38 -5.05
C LEU A 95 3.60 1.87 -4.80
N THR A 96 2.54 2.21 -4.06
CA THR A 96 2.24 3.60 -3.70
C THR A 96 3.31 4.17 -2.78
N ALA A 97 3.77 3.40 -1.79
CA ALA A 97 4.87 3.78 -0.90
C ALA A 97 6.18 4.02 -1.66
N GLU A 98 6.56 3.13 -2.58
CA GLU A 98 7.71 3.29 -3.47
C GLU A 98 7.60 4.59 -4.28
N GLN A 99 6.46 4.82 -4.93
CA GLN A 99 6.26 6.00 -5.77
C GLN A 99 6.23 7.32 -4.99
N ILE A 100 5.80 7.32 -3.72
CA ILE A 100 5.89 8.50 -2.85
C ILE A 100 7.36 8.92 -2.66
N VAL A 101 8.24 7.97 -2.35
CA VAL A 101 9.66 8.24 -2.10
C VAL A 101 10.35 8.65 -3.40
N GLU A 102 10.10 7.94 -4.50
CA GLU A 102 10.68 8.26 -5.81
C GLU A 102 10.28 9.65 -6.31
N ALA A 103 8.99 10.00 -6.20
CA ALA A 103 8.50 11.31 -6.64
C ALA A 103 9.13 12.45 -5.82
N ALA A 104 9.26 12.27 -4.51
CA ALA A 104 9.92 13.25 -3.65
C ALA A 104 11.42 13.39 -3.99
N ALA A 105 12.12 12.27 -4.18
CA ALA A 105 13.54 12.27 -4.53
C ALA A 105 13.82 12.94 -5.90
N TRP A 106 12.92 12.77 -6.86
CA TRP A 106 13.03 13.44 -8.16
C TRP A 106 12.71 14.94 -8.10
N ALA A 107 11.78 15.35 -7.23
CA ALA A 107 11.39 16.75 -7.08
C ALA A 107 12.43 17.57 -6.30
N HIS A 108 13.15 16.93 -5.36
CA HIS A 108 14.11 17.56 -4.46
C HIS A 108 15.41 16.74 -4.34
N PRO A 109 16.16 16.55 -5.44
CA PRO A 109 17.39 15.75 -5.44
C PRO A 109 18.50 16.32 -4.54
N GLU A 110 18.47 17.62 -4.26
CA GLU A 110 19.41 18.31 -3.38
C GLU A 110 19.20 18.03 -1.89
N ASP A 111 18.05 17.47 -1.52
CA ASP A 111 17.60 17.40 -0.13
C ASP A 111 17.57 15.96 0.41
N GLN A 112 18.69 15.26 0.22
CA GLN A 112 18.85 13.87 0.64
C GLN A 112 18.47 13.62 2.11
N PRO A 113 18.81 14.47 3.10
CA PRO A 113 18.43 14.24 4.50
C PRO A 113 16.91 14.16 4.71
N ARG A 114 16.14 15.01 4.00
CA ARG A 114 14.67 15.00 4.06
C ARG A 114 14.09 13.79 3.35
N ILE A 115 14.67 13.39 2.21
CA ILE A 115 14.29 12.16 1.50
C ILE A 115 14.55 10.91 2.35
N ASP A 116 15.67 10.84 3.06
CA ASP A 116 15.98 9.74 3.96
C ASP A 116 14.99 9.68 5.13
N TYR A 117 14.61 10.84 5.67
CA TYR A 117 13.60 10.92 6.72
C TYR A 117 12.22 10.46 6.22
N LEU A 118 11.79 10.95 5.04
CA LEU A 118 10.56 10.49 4.40
C LEU A 118 10.59 8.98 4.17
N SER A 119 11.70 8.45 3.64
CA SER A 119 11.87 7.01 3.40
C SER A 119 11.67 6.19 4.66
N ARG A 120 12.24 6.63 5.79
CA ARG A 120 12.02 5.99 7.10
C ARG A 120 10.56 6.05 7.55
N LYS A 121 9.89 7.20 7.38
CA LYS A 121 8.46 7.35 7.71
C LYS A 121 7.58 6.44 6.88
N ILE A 122 7.81 6.41 5.57
CA ILE A 122 7.07 5.56 4.63
C ILE A 122 7.32 4.08 4.92
N ALA A 123 8.55 3.68 5.25
CA ALA A 123 8.86 2.31 5.66
C ALA A 123 8.08 1.88 6.92
N LEU A 124 7.97 2.77 7.92
CA LEU A 124 7.18 2.52 9.12
C LEU A 124 5.69 2.36 8.79
N PHE A 125 5.11 3.28 8.01
CA PHE A 125 3.70 3.20 7.63
C PHE A 125 3.40 1.97 6.76
N ASN A 126 4.28 1.61 5.83
CA ASN A 126 4.15 0.41 5.02
C ASN A 126 4.23 -0.87 5.88
N THR A 127 5.10 -0.90 6.90
CA THR A 127 5.17 -2.02 7.84
C THR A 127 3.89 -2.13 8.67
N SER A 128 3.35 -1.02 9.15
CA SER A 128 2.06 -1.01 9.87
C SER A 128 0.92 -1.50 8.99
N ALA A 129 0.86 -1.04 7.73
CA ALA A 129 -0.11 -1.52 6.76
C ALA A 129 0.00 -3.03 6.57
N LYS A 130 1.21 -3.58 6.35
CA LYS A 130 1.45 -5.02 6.21
C LYS A 130 0.94 -5.82 7.40
N LEU A 131 1.30 -5.41 8.61
CA LEU A 131 0.85 -6.07 9.84
C LEU A 131 -0.67 -6.03 9.98
N HIS A 132 -1.29 -4.92 9.58
CA HIS A 132 -2.74 -4.80 9.55
C HIS A 132 -3.38 -5.84 8.64
N LEU A 133 -2.83 -6.01 7.43
CA LEU A 133 -3.37 -6.96 6.46
C LEU A 133 -3.17 -8.41 6.90
N VAL A 134 -2.05 -8.71 7.54
CA VAL A 134 -1.82 -10.03 8.14
C VAL A 134 -2.88 -10.30 9.20
N ASN A 135 -3.14 -9.36 10.10
CA ASN A 135 -4.18 -9.51 11.12
C ASN A 135 -5.57 -9.66 10.50
N PHE A 136 -5.86 -8.91 9.44
CA PHE A 136 -7.12 -9.03 8.71
C PHE A 136 -7.26 -10.42 8.07
N ASN A 137 -6.22 -10.92 7.40
CA ASN A 137 -6.20 -12.26 6.82
C ASN A 137 -6.38 -13.34 7.89
N LEU A 138 -5.77 -13.18 9.07
CA LEU A 138 -5.92 -14.12 10.19
C LEU A 138 -7.36 -14.18 10.74
N ALA A 139 -8.16 -13.14 10.52
CA ALA A 139 -9.56 -13.08 10.94
C ALA A 139 -10.53 -13.81 9.98
N ILE A 140 -10.12 -14.07 8.73
CA ILE A 140 -10.90 -14.88 7.76
C ILE A 140 -10.79 -16.35 8.19
N PRO A 141 -11.84 -17.18 8.18
CA PRO A 141 -11.72 -18.62 8.48
C PRO A 141 -10.65 -19.33 7.61
N VAL A 142 -9.98 -20.34 8.15
CA VAL A 142 -8.86 -21.02 7.46
C VAL A 142 -9.32 -21.69 6.16
N GLU A 143 -10.55 -22.21 6.15
CA GLU A 143 -11.16 -22.85 4.99
C GLU A 143 -11.35 -21.87 3.83
N GLU A 144 -11.71 -20.62 4.12
CA GLU A 144 -11.87 -19.55 3.12
C GLU A 144 -10.51 -18.99 2.65
N ARG A 145 -9.49 -18.96 3.54
CA ARG A 145 -8.13 -18.53 3.20
C ARG A 145 -7.42 -19.44 2.19
N ILE A 146 -7.54 -20.76 2.35
CA ILE A 146 -6.88 -21.76 1.47
C ILE A 146 -7.45 -21.68 0.04
N MET A 147 -8.70 -21.27 -0.12
CA MET A 147 -9.31 -21.06 -1.45
C MET A 147 -8.87 -19.76 -2.14
N LEU A 148 -8.47 -18.73 -1.38
CA LEU A 148 -8.12 -17.42 -1.92
C LEU A 148 -6.64 -17.31 -2.32
N ASP A 149 -5.73 -18.02 -1.64
CA ASP A 149 -4.33 -18.10 -2.03
C ASP A 149 -3.67 -19.41 -1.51
N PRO A 150 -3.63 -20.48 -2.32
CA PRO A 150 -3.02 -21.75 -1.94
C PRO A 150 -1.51 -21.64 -1.64
N ASP A 151 -0.82 -20.65 -2.22
CA ASP A 151 0.65 -20.56 -2.17
C ASP A 151 1.14 -19.87 -0.89
N LEU A 152 0.29 -19.06 -0.23
CA LEU A 152 0.63 -18.42 1.04
C LEU A 152 0.75 -19.42 2.21
N PHE A 153 0.04 -20.56 2.11
CA PHE A 153 -0.05 -21.56 3.18
C PHE A 153 0.28 -22.99 2.72
N GLY A 154 0.44 -23.25 1.42
CA GLY A 154 0.81 -24.55 0.85
C GLY A 154 2.16 -25.09 1.33
N ASN A 155 3.00 -24.23 1.93
CA ASN A 155 4.27 -24.63 2.54
C ASN A 155 4.22 -24.85 4.06
N LEU A 156 3.07 -24.68 4.72
CA LEU A 156 2.92 -25.04 6.14
C LEU A 156 2.62 -26.54 6.35
N GLY A 157 2.27 -27.27 5.28
CA GLY A 157 1.93 -28.70 5.33
C GLY A 157 2.95 -29.66 4.71
N SER A 158 4.00 -29.16 4.06
CA SER A 158 4.95 -29.99 3.28
C SER A 158 6.20 -30.41 4.05
N ASN A 159 6.38 -29.99 5.31
CA ASN A 159 7.46 -30.50 6.17
C ASN A 159 6.96 -31.62 7.10
N HIS A 160 7.18 -32.85 6.63
CA HIS A 160 7.28 -34.12 7.37
C HIS A 160 5.95 -34.72 7.90
N ASN A 161 5.13 -35.34 7.05
CA ASN A 161 5.27 -36.77 6.73
C ASN A 161 6.58 -37.14 6.01
N ARG A 162 7.62 -37.41 6.80
CA ARG A 162 8.71 -38.33 6.43
C ARG A 162 8.87 -39.29 7.60
N SER A 163 7.99 -40.28 7.61
CA SER A 163 8.24 -41.55 8.27
C SER A 163 8.81 -42.47 7.21
N GLU A 164 10.12 -42.67 7.20
CA GLU A 164 10.79 -43.92 6.83
C GLU A 164 12.00 -44.10 7.75
#